data_AF-A0A943I605-F1
#
_entry.id   AF-A0A943I605-F1
#
_cell.length_a   1.000
_cell.length_b   1.000
_cell.length_c   1.000
_cell.angle_alpha   90.00
_cell.angle_beta   90.00
_cell.angle_gamma   90.00
#
_symmetry.space_group_name_H-M   'P 1'
#
loop_
_entity.id
_entity.type
_entity.pdbx_description
1 polymer ?
#
loop_
_entity_poly.entity_id
_entity_poly.type
_entity_poly.pdbx_seq_one_letter_code
_entity_poly.pdbx_strand_id
1 'polypeptide(L)'
;MKKYMKGSKYGGNMYLIVIYDIKQEENYAKRQRYVFKTCKKYLTHIQNSVFEGELDRAQYLSLSSELKKYLMEDIDSCIIFSARNNVWMKKDFITRKIEENDQFI
;
A
#
# COMPACT_ATOMS: atom_id res chain seq x y z
N MET A 1 17.94 -5.26 -10.71
CA MET A 1 16.65 -4.59 -10.35
C MET A 1 16.59 -3.10 -10.75
N LYS A 2 16.97 -2.69 -11.96
CA LYS A 2 17.04 -1.24 -12.35
C LYS A 2 16.30 -0.85 -13.64
N LYS A 3 15.39 -1.67 -14.17
CA LYS A 3 14.92 -1.51 -15.57
C LYS A 3 13.43 -1.26 -15.82
N TYR A 4 12.60 -1.01 -14.82
CA TYR A 4 11.21 -0.63 -15.06
C TYR A 4 10.93 0.75 -14.47
N MET A 5 10.17 1.56 -15.22
CA MET A 5 9.86 2.99 -15.02
C MET A 5 10.79 4.01 -15.72
N LYS A 6 10.93 3.89 -17.04
CA LYS A 6 11.18 5.10 -17.89
C LYS A 6 10.10 6.15 -17.55
N GLY A 7 10.56 7.31 -17.06
CA GLY A 7 9.71 8.43 -16.70
C GLY A 7 8.96 8.95 -17.91
N SER A 8 7.63 9.00 -17.81
CA SER A 8 6.81 9.80 -18.71
C SER A 8 7.06 11.27 -18.39
N LYS A 9 7.30 12.09 -19.41
CA LYS A 9 7.49 13.55 -19.32
C LYS A 9 6.21 14.31 -18.87
N TYR A 10 5.12 13.60 -18.61
CA TYR A 10 3.84 14.16 -18.19
C TYR A 10 3.32 13.37 -16.99
N GLY A 11 3.02 14.07 -15.89
CA GLY A 11 2.54 13.50 -14.64
C GLY A 11 1.20 12.80 -14.85
N GLY A 12 1.22 11.48 -14.80
CA GLY A 12 0.00 10.66 -14.76
C GLY A 12 -0.14 10.04 -13.38
N ASN A 13 -1.37 10.00 -12.88
CA ASN A 13 -1.72 9.20 -11.72
C ASN A 13 -1.48 7.71 -12.03
N MET A 14 -1.04 6.97 -11.03
CA MET A 14 -0.92 5.52 -11.06
C MET A 14 -1.91 4.95 -10.06
N TYR A 15 -2.61 3.88 -10.43
CA TYR A 15 -3.39 3.12 -9.47
C TYR A 15 -2.48 2.12 -8.76
N LEU A 16 -2.53 2.09 -7.43
CA LEU A 16 -1.72 1.21 -6.60
C LEU A 16 -2.59 0.25 -5.79
N ILE A 17 -2.08 -0.97 -5.59
CA ILE A 17 -2.52 -1.88 -4.53
C ILE A 17 -1.30 -2.18 -3.66
N VAL A 18 -1.40 -1.92 -2.36
CA VAL A 18 -0.39 -2.25 -1.35
C VAL A 18 -0.89 -3.43 -0.53
N ILE A 19 -0.09 -4.48 -0.46
CA ILE A 19 -0.33 -5.66 0.37
C ILE A 19 0.87 -5.81 1.31
N TYR A 20 0.64 -5.99 2.61
CA TYR A 20 1.71 -6.25 3.56
C TYR A 20 1.45 -7.49 4.43
N ASP A 21 2.53 -8.07 4.95
CA ASP A 21 2.55 -9.07 6.01
C ASP A 21 3.68 -8.70 6.96
N ILE A 22 3.34 -8.29 8.18
CA ILE A 22 4.30 -7.85 9.21
C ILE A 22 4.41 -8.96 10.24
N LYS A 23 5.62 -9.49 10.43
CA LYS A 23 5.84 -10.61 11.36
C LYS A 23 5.68 -10.15 12.82
N GLN A 24 5.08 -11.02 13.63
CA GLN A 24 4.82 -10.79 15.07
C GLN A 24 6.08 -10.89 15.93
N GLU A 25 7.12 -10.17 15.52
CA GLU A 25 8.44 -10.14 16.11
C GLU A 25 8.88 -8.67 16.28
N GLU A 26 9.95 -8.39 17.02
CA GLU A 26 10.69 -7.10 17.04
C GLU A 26 9.89 -5.78 16.97
N ASN A 27 9.13 -5.40 18.00
CA ASN A 27 8.27 -4.21 17.99
C ASN A 27 7.08 -4.29 16.99
N TYR A 28 6.59 -5.49 16.70
CA TYR A 28 5.43 -5.75 15.83
C TYR A 28 4.30 -4.71 15.96
N ALA A 29 3.75 -4.52 17.17
CA ALA A 29 2.62 -3.62 17.38
C ALA A 29 2.91 -2.16 16.97
N LYS A 30 4.17 -1.73 17.09
CA LYS A 30 4.63 -0.42 16.63
C LYS A 30 4.69 -0.41 15.11
N ARG A 31 5.41 -1.36 14.48
CA ARG A 31 5.56 -1.43 13.01
C ARG A 31 4.20 -1.53 12.32
N GLN A 32 3.33 -2.44 12.78
CA GLN A 32 1.96 -2.61 12.29
C GLN A 32 1.16 -1.31 12.32
N ARG A 33 1.16 -0.60 13.46
CA ARG A 33 0.42 0.67 13.60
C ARG A 33 0.96 1.76 12.66
N TYR A 34 2.28 1.87 12.51
CA TYR A 34 2.87 2.87 11.62
C TYR A 34 2.58 2.55 10.16
N VAL A 35 2.81 1.30 9.72
CA VAL A 35 2.52 0.87 8.35
C VAL A 35 1.05 1.09 8.01
N PHE A 36 0.13 0.69 8.90
CA PHE A 36 -1.30 0.94 8.71
C PHE A 36 -1.63 2.42 8.55
N LYS A 37 -1.13 3.28 9.47
CA LYS A 37 -1.39 4.73 9.42
C LYS A 37 -0.79 5.38 8.19
N THR A 38 0.41 4.96 7.80
CA THR A 38 1.07 5.43 6.58
C THR A 38 0.25 5.03 5.36
N CYS A 39 -0.17 3.77 5.20
CA CYS A 39 -1.03 3.38 4.08
C CYS A 39 -2.36 4.17 4.07
N LYS A 40 -3.04 4.29 5.22
CA LYS A 40 -4.31 5.02 5.36
C LYS A 40 -4.21 6.53 5.04
N LYS A 41 -3.02 7.13 5.22
CA LYS A 41 -2.75 8.52 4.85
C LYS A 41 -2.80 8.74 3.33
N TYR A 42 -2.44 7.73 2.54
CA TYR A 42 -2.29 7.84 1.08
C TYR A 42 -3.36 7.09 0.28
N LEU A 43 -3.94 6.03 0.85
CA LEU A 43 -4.75 5.05 0.14
C LEU A 43 -6.00 4.68 0.95
N THR A 44 -7.00 4.12 0.27
CA THR A 44 -8.20 3.57 0.89
C THR A 44 -7.91 2.18 1.47
N HIS A 45 -8.34 1.93 2.70
CA HIS A 45 -8.23 0.63 3.36
C HIS A 45 -9.28 -0.34 2.80
N ILE A 46 -8.84 -1.51 2.34
CA ILE A 46 -9.72 -2.51 1.70
C ILE A 46 -9.87 -3.76 2.57
N GLN A 47 -8.78 -4.23 3.16
CA GLN A 47 -8.74 -5.34 4.11
C GLN A 47 -7.59 -5.12 5.10
N ASN A 48 -7.56 -5.91 6.18
CA ASN A 48 -6.58 -5.82 7.28
C ASN A 48 -5.12 -5.55 6.86
N SER A 49 -4.72 -6.02 5.68
CA SER A 49 -3.38 -5.78 5.13
C SER A 49 -3.38 -5.45 3.64
N VAL A 50 -4.47 -4.86 3.14
CA VAL A 50 -4.65 -4.46 1.73
C VAL A 50 -5.17 -3.02 1.64
N PHE A 51 -4.50 -2.21 0.84
CA PHE A 51 -4.88 -0.82 0.55
C PHE A 51 -4.83 -0.56 -0.96
N GLU A 52 -5.67 0.34 -1.47
CA GLU A 52 -5.66 0.71 -2.88
C GLU A 52 -5.97 2.19 -3.10
N GLY A 53 -5.59 2.74 -4.26
CA GLY A 53 -5.90 4.13 -4.61
C GLY A 53 -5.02 4.70 -5.72
N GLU A 54 -5.40 5.87 -6.21
CA GLU A 54 -4.60 6.63 -7.17
C GLU A 54 -3.59 7.50 -6.46
N LEU A 55 -2.31 7.40 -6.85
CA LEU A 55 -1.26 8.31 -6.43
C LEU A 55 -0.49 8.85 -7.63
N ASP A 56 -0.04 10.09 -7.55
CA ASP A 56 1.00 10.59 -8.43
C ASP A 56 2.38 10.00 -8.05
N ARG A 57 3.39 10.28 -8.88
CA ARG A 57 4.75 9.77 -8.65
C ARG A 57 5.38 10.29 -7.36
N ALA A 58 5.14 11.54 -6.99
CA ALA A 58 5.72 12.15 -5.78
C ALA A 58 5.09 11.58 -4.51
N GLN A 59 3.76 11.38 -4.52
CA GLN A 59 3.04 10.70 -3.45
C GLN A 59 3.50 9.25 -3.30
N TYR A 60 3.66 8.51 -4.41
CA TYR A 60 4.20 7.15 -4.37
C TYR A 60 5.61 7.09 -3.74
N LEU A 61 6.50 7.99 -4.14
CA LEU A 61 7.86 8.05 -3.56
C LEU A 61 7.82 8.36 -2.07
N SER A 62 6.90 9.25 -1.65
CA SER A 62 6.71 9.59 -0.24
C SER A 62 6.17 8.40 0.56
N LEU A 63 5.13 7.72 0.06
CA LEU A 63 4.58 6.49 0.65
C LEU A 63 5.68 5.42 0.80
N SER A 64 6.43 5.14 -0.27
CA SER A 64 7.49 4.11 -0.25
C SER A 64 8.60 4.46 0.75
N SER A 65 9.00 5.72 0.84
CA SER A 65 10.01 6.19 1.78
C SER A 65 9.53 6.09 3.24
N GLU A 66 8.28 6.49 3.53
CA GLU A 66 7.72 6.36 4.88
C GLU A 66 7.57 4.90 5.32
N LEU A 67 7.10 4.01 4.44
CA LEU A 67 6.97 2.58 4.75
C LEU A 67 8.32 1.92 5.06
N LYS A 68 9.36 2.23 4.28
CA LYS A 68 10.72 1.70 4.48
C LYS A 68 11.36 2.09 5.81
N LYS A 69 10.87 3.14 6.49
CA LYS A 69 11.36 3.50 7.84
C LYS A 69 10.90 2.50 8.90
N TYR A 70 9.84 1.75 8.64
CA TYR A 70 9.19 0.88 9.62
C TYR A 70 9.14 -0.59 9.21
N LEU A 71 9.19 -0.91 7.92
CA LEU A 71 9.31 -2.29 7.46
C LEU A 71 10.74 -2.78 7.62
N MET A 72 10.89 -3.97 8.19
CA MET A 72 12.19 -4.63 8.33
C MET A 72 12.41 -5.56 7.13
N GLU A 73 13.42 -5.26 6.30
CA GLU A 73 13.64 -5.92 5.00
C GLU A 73 13.81 -7.44 5.06
N ASP A 74 14.34 -7.96 6.17
CA ASP A 74 14.63 -9.40 6.34
C ASP A 74 13.44 -10.22 6.87
N ILE A 75 12.40 -9.57 7.40
CA ILE A 75 11.29 -10.27 8.09
C ILE A 75 9.91 -9.90 7.53
N ASP A 76 9.69 -8.65 7.15
CA ASP A 76 8.39 -8.16 6.71
C ASP A 76 8.26 -8.30 5.19
N SER A 77 7.05 -8.58 4.72
CA SER A 77 6.73 -8.59 3.29
C SER A 77 5.82 -7.41 2.96
N CYS A 78 6.15 -6.67 1.90
CA CYS A 78 5.31 -5.59 1.39
C CYS A 78 5.42 -5.53 -0.13
N ILE A 79 4.28 -5.72 -0.80
CA ILE A 79 4.17 -5.77 -2.26
C ILE A 79 3.32 -4.60 -2.71
N ILE A 80 3.80 -3.86 -3.70
CA ILE A 80 3.05 -2.78 -4.35
C ILE A 80 2.84 -3.14 -5.81
N PHE A 81 1.58 -3.35 -6.21
CA PHE A 81 1.18 -3.42 -7.61
C PHE A 81 0.88 -2.02 -8.11
N SER A 82 1.32 -1.67 -9.32
CA SER A 82 1.08 -0.36 -9.93
C SER A 82 0.60 -0.49 -11.37
N ALA A 83 -0.45 0.24 -11.73
CA ALA A 83 -0.96 0.35 -13.09
C ALA A 83 -0.99 1.82 -13.54
N ARG A 84 -0.66 2.10 -14.82
CA ARG A 84 -0.62 3.47 -15.37
C ARG A 84 -2.00 4.04 -15.73
N ASN A 85 -3.02 3.20 -15.84
CA ASN A 85 -4.40 3.58 -16.11
C ASN A 85 -5.31 2.84 -15.13
N ASN A 86 -6.36 3.49 -14.63
CA ASN A 86 -7.48 2.86 -13.91
C ASN A 86 -8.27 1.85 -14.75
N VAL A 87 -7.77 1.50 -15.93
CA VAL A 87 -8.48 0.64 -16.87
C VAL A 87 -8.36 -0.80 -16.38
N TRP A 88 -9.30 -1.16 -15.50
CA TRP A 88 -9.93 -2.47 -15.35
C TRP A 88 -9.23 -3.47 -14.42
N MET A 89 -9.19 -3.15 -13.13
CA MET A 89 -9.29 -4.22 -12.13
C MET A 89 -10.73 -4.35 -11.68
N LYS A 90 -11.41 -5.41 -12.13
CA LYS A 90 -12.71 -5.78 -11.58
C LYS A 90 -12.48 -6.28 -10.16
N LYS A 91 -13.04 -5.58 -9.18
CA LYS A 91 -13.01 -5.99 -7.77
C LYS A 91 -14.33 -6.63 -7.40
N ASP A 92 -14.32 -7.95 -7.28
CA ASP A 92 -15.45 -8.71 -6.75
C ASP A 92 -15.16 -9.11 -5.30
N PHE A 93 -16.05 -8.73 -4.39
CA PHE A 93 -16.02 -9.25 -3.02
C PHE A 93 -16.85 -10.52 -2.96
N ILE A 94 -16.20 -11.65 -2.70
CA ILE A 94 -16.88 -12.95 -2.56
C ILE A 94 -17.66 -13.03 -1.23
N THR A 95 -17.24 -12.26 -0.23
CA THR A 95 -17.82 -12.23 1.12
C THR A 95 -17.95 -10.78 1.63
N ARG A 96 -18.06 -10.60 2.95
CA ARG A 96 -18.25 -9.29 3.60
C ARG A 96 -17.20 -8.26 3.18
N LYS A 97 -17.65 -7.01 3.01
CA LYS A 97 -16.80 -5.82 2.89
C LYS A 97 -16.46 -5.29 4.28
N ILE A 98 -15.22 -4.84 4.45
CA ILE A 98 -14.78 -4.13 5.65
C ILE A 98 -15.12 -2.66 5.44
N GLU A 99 -15.94 -2.08 6.32
CA GLU A 99 -16.22 -0.65 6.31
C GLU A 99 -15.10 0.11 7.04
N GLU A 100 -14.91 1.41 6.76
CA GLU A 100 -13.83 2.19 7.38
C GLU A 100 -13.90 2.26 8.91
N ASN A 101 -15.08 2.01 9.49
CA ASN A 101 -15.34 1.99 10.92
C ASN A 101 -15.25 0.59 11.57
N ASP A 102 -15.01 -0.47 10.79
CA ASP A 102 -14.95 -1.86 11.28
C ASP A 102 -13.59 -2.25 11.89
N GLN A 103 -12.73 -1.29 12.25
CA GLN A 103 -11.46 -1.64 12.91
C GLN A 103 -11.73 -2.19 14.31
N PHE A 104 -11.63 -3.50 14.44
CA PHE A 104 -11.59 -4.22 15.72
C PHE A 104 -10.58 -3.54 16.65
N ILE A 105 -11.07 -3.17 17.85
CA ILE A 105 -10.31 -2.73 19.01
C ILE A 105 -9.42 -3.87 19.50
#